data_AF-A0A433QBS3-F1
#
_entry.id   AF-A0A433QBS3-F1
#
_cell.length_a   1.000
_cell.length_b   1.000
_cell.length_c   1.000
_cell.angle_alpha   90.00
_cell.angle_beta   90.00
_cell.angle_gamma   90.00
#
_symmetry.space_group_name_H-M   'P 1'
#
loop_
_entity.id
_entity.type
_entity.pdbx_description
1 polymer ?
#
loop_
_entity_poly.entity_id
_entity_poly.type
_entity_poly.pdbx_seq_one_letter_code
_entity_poly.pdbx_strand_id
1 'polypeptide(L)'
;MATSSLVSRQTLFFFFTTSLLFTLLLAFFYLVPTSNAPPHTYHSQAHSVMADENLSVLSNEFHTLRSIQGHYNGGEFNPDVDGPRGRKYQVMKVGLTVVSVRYFAALGDQLGLPNTPASDILQRLGKPDELTPTLNNGGETHVAMMPGPAIPSTEQGQQQPQPYYLVYYWRNKHDYLYFKVSI
;
A
#
# COMPACT_ATOMS: atom_id res chain seq x y z
N MET A 1 36.87 -35.94 46.72
CA MET A 1 36.40 -34.55 46.62
C MET A 1 37.38 -33.77 45.76
N ALA A 2 37.10 -33.55 44.47
CA ALA A 2 37.91 -32.70 43.57
C ALA A 2 37.20 -32.42 42.22
N THR A 3 35.95 -31.94 42.21
CA THR A 3 35.19 -31.67 40.97
C THR A 3 34.80 -30.19 40.77
N SER A 4 35.27 -29.28 41.62
CA SER A 4 34.83 -27.88 41.66
C SER A 4 35.59 -26.92 40.73
N SER A 5 36.68 -27.32 40.07
CA SER A 5 37.54 -26.39 39.31
C SER A 5 37.18 -26.21 37.83
N LEU A 6 36.43 -27.14 37.23
CA LEU A 6 36.12 -27.11 35.79
C LEU A 6 34.96 -26.16 35.45
N VAL A 7 33.93 -26.08 36.31
CA VAL A 7 32.75 -25.24 36.08
C VAL A 7 33.09 -23.74 36.12
N SER A 8 34.06 -23.35 36.96
CA SER A 8 34.45 -21.94 37.11
C SER A 8 35.21 -21.38 35.90
N ARG A 9 35.91 -22.22 35.13
CA ARG A 9 36.61 -21.75 33.92
C ARG A 9 35.65 -21.49 32.77
N GLN A 10 34.61 -22.31 32.65
CA GLN A 10 33.67 -22.22 31.54
C GLN A 10 32.75 -20.99 31.64
N THR A 11 32.36 -20.60 32.86
CA THR A 11 31.60 -19.37 33.09
C THR A 11 32.41 -18.12 32.78
N LEU A 12 33.71 -18.10 33.15
CA LEU A 12 34.59 -16.96 32.88
C LEU A 12 34.74 -16.69 31.37
N PHE A 13 34.88 -17.74 30.56
CA PHE A 13 34.96 -17.61 29.10
C PHE A 13 33.67 -17.03 28.48
N PHE A 14 32.50 -17.40 29.01
CA PHE A 14 31.21 -16.93 28.49
C PHE A 14 30.96 -15.42 28.74
N PHE A 15 31.39 -14.92 29.91
CA PHE A 15 31.31 -13.49 30.20
C PHE A 15 32.28 -12.66 29.36
N PHE A 16 33.45 -13.21 29.04
CA PHE A 16 34.45 -12.51 28.23
C PHE A 16 33.99 -12.34 26.77
N THR A 17 33.41 -13.38 26.16
CA THR A 17 32.95 -13.33 24.77
C THR A 17 31.74 -12.42 24.57
N THR A 18 30.79 -12.43 25.50
CA THR A 18 29.60 -11.56 25.46
C THR A 18 29.96 -10.09 25.64
N SER A 19 30.91 -9.78 26.54
CA SER A 19 31.40 -8.41 26.75
C SER A 19 32.17 -7.86 25.52
N LEU A 20 32.98 -8.70 24.87
CA LEU A 20 33.70 -8.33 23.64
C LEU A 20 32.74 -8.06 22.47
N LEU A 21 31.71 -8.90 22.31
CA LEU A 21 30.70 -8.70 21.27
C LEU A 21 29.94 -7.40 21.47
N PHE A 22 29.55 -7.10 22.71
CA PHE A 22 28.80 -5.88 23.05
C PHE A 22 29.63 -4.61 22.79
N THR A 23 30.92 -4.62 23.13
CA THR A 23 31.82 -3.49 22.86
C THR A 23 32.06 -3.26 21.37
N LEU A 24 32.18 -4.32 20.57
CA LEU A 24 32.26 -4.22 19.10
C LEU A 24 30.98 -3.63 18.49
N LEU A 25 29.81 -4.03 18.99
CA LEU A 25 28.52 -3.53 18.55
C LEU A 25 28.35 -2.05 18.86
N LEU A 26 28.77 -1.61 20.05
CA LEU A 26 28.77 -0.20 20.43
C LEU A 26 29.72 0.61 19.54
N ALA A 27 30.95 0.12 19.33
CA ALA A 27 31.92 0.79 18.46
C ALA A 27 31.41 0.96 17.03
N PHE A 28 30.67 -0.02 16.49
CA PHE A 28 30.06 0.09 15.17
C PHE A 28 29.09 1.28 15.08
N PHE A 29 28.25 1.49 16.11
CA PHE A 29 27.33 2.63 16.12
C PHE A 29 28.03 3.99 16.27
N TYR A 30 29.19 4.04 16.94
CA TYR A 30 29.96 5.27 17.10
C TYR A 30 30.89 5.58 15.91
N LEU A 31 31.25 4.58 15.10
CA LEU A 31 32.10 4.76 13.91
C LEU A 31 31.34 4.98 12.61
N VAL A 32 29.99 4.97 12.60
CA VAL A 32 29.25 5.42 11.42
C VAL A 32 29.24 6.96 11.42
N PRO A 33 30.03 7.64 10.56
CA PRO A 33 29.98 9.08 10.47
C PRO A 33 28.59 9.50 10.03
N THR A 34 27.91 10.29 10.85
CA THR A 34 26.71 11.01 10.45
C THR A 34 27.15 12.08 9.45
N SER A 35 27.12 11.75 8.16
CA SER A 35 27.39 12.69 7.10
C SER A 35 26.28 13.74 7.08
N ASN A 36 26.44 14.79 7.89
CA ASN A 36 25.68 16.03 7.80
C ASN A 36 26.15 16.80 6.56
N ALA A 37 25.83 16.26 5.38
CA ALA A 37 25.93 17.02 4.15
C ALA A 37 24.73 18.00 4.09
N PRO A 38 24.94 19.27 3.74
CA PRO A 38 23.85 20.21 3.53
C PRO A 38 22.95 19.74 2.37
N PRO A 39 21.63 19.99 2.42
CA PRO A 39 20.73 19.57 1.37
C PRO A 39 21.00 20.39 0.10
N HIS A 40 21.65 19.77 -0.89
CA HIS A 40 21.70 20.31 -2.24
C HIS A 40 20.34 20.11 -2.91
N THR A 41 19.54 21.17 -2.92
CA THR A 41 18.23 21.28 -3.59
C THR A 41 18.39 21.38 -5.12
N TYR A 42 18.98 20.39 -5.79
CA TYR A 42 18.99 20.33 -7.26
C TYR A 42 19.05 18.86 -7.75
N HIS A 43 18.09 18.02 -7.33
CA HIS A 43 17.98 16.65 -7.86
C HIS A 43 16.57 16.03 -7.85
N SER A 44 15.51 16.83 -8.01
CA SER A 44 14.12 16.31 -7.97
C SER A 44 13.40 16.17 -9.31
N GLN A 45 13.91 16.76 -10.40
CA GLN A 45 13.12 16.89 -11.63
C GLN A 45 13.30 15.72 -12.62
N ALA A 46 14.51 15.15 -12.74
CA ALA A 46 14.71 13.98 -13.61
C ALA A 46 14.10 12.70 -13.03
N HIS A 47 14.05 12.59 -11.70
CA HIS A 47 13.47 11.43 -11.01
C HIS A 47 11.95 11.41 -11.11
N SER A 48 11.28 12.58 -11.22
CA SER A 48 9.82 12.63 -11.40
C SER A 48 9.41 12.22 -12.83
N VAL A 49 10.16 12.66 -13.85
CA VAL A 49 9.86 12.35 -15.26
C VAL A 49 9.92 10.85 -15.53
N MET A 50 10.95 10.18 -15.01
CA MET A 50 11.07 8.71 -15.15
C MET A 50 9.98 7.97 -14.35
N ALA A 51 9.53 8.52 -13.22
CA ALA A 51 8.45 7.93 -12.44
C ALA A 51 7.10 8.04 -13.18
N ASP A 52 6.83 9.18 -13.82
CA ASP A 52 5.60 9.40 -14.60
C ASP A 52 5.54 8.52 -15.86
N GLU A 53 6.65 8.35 -16.57
CA GLU A 53 6.72 7.46 -17.72
C GLU A 53 6.40 6.02 -17.33
N ASN A 54 7.03 5.52 -16.26
CA ASN A 54 6.75 4.18 -15.73
C ASN A 54 5.29 4.03 -15.30
N LEU A 55 4.72 5.07 -14.68
CA LEU A 55 3.34 5.05 -14.23
C LEU A 55 2.35 5.01 -15.42
N SER A 56 2.66 5.69 -16.52
CA SER A 56 1.87 5.64 -17.75
C SER A 56 1.88 4.26 -18.41
N VAL A 57 3.05 3.59 -18.43
CA VAL A 57 3.19 2.23 -18.98
C VAL A 57 2.34 1.25 -18.17
N LEU A 58 2.41 1.33 -16.83
CA LEU A 58 1.62 0.46 -15.95
C LEU A 58 0.11 0.72 -16.05
N SER A 59 -0.29 1.98 -16.20
CA SER A 59 -1.69 2.34 -16.44
C SER A 59 -2.22 1.71 -17.74
N ASN A 60 -1.46 1.83 -18.83
CA ASN A 60 -1.81 1.22 -20.11
C ASN A 60 -1.87 -0.32 -20.03
N GLU A 61 -0.92 -0.94 -19.32
CA GLU A 61 -0.92 -2.39 -19.09
C GLU A 61 -2.15 -2.82 -18.28
N PHE A 62 -2.51 -2.08 -17.23
CA PHE A 62 -3.71 -2.34 -16.43
C PHE A 62 -4.97 -2.26 -17.29
N HIS A 63 -5.12 -1.22 -18.12
CA HIS A 63 -6.24 -1.07 -19.04
C HIS A 63 -6.35 -2.26 -20.00
N THR A 64 -5.21 -2.68 -20.57
CA THR A 64 -5.14 -3.84 -21.46
C THR A 64 -5.60 -5.09 -20.73
N LEU A 65 -5.07 -5.37 -19.54
CA LEU A 65 -5.42 -6.56 -18.74
C LEU A 65 -6.88 -6.54 -18.27
N ARG A 66 -7.46 -5.36 -18.03
CA ARG A 66 -8.88 -5.20 -17.65
C ARG A 66 -9.83 -5.46 -18.81
N SER A 67 -9.40 -5.26 -20.05
CA SER A 67 -10.19 -5.54 -21.25
C SER A 67 -10.31 -7.05 -21.57
N ILE A 68 -9.42 -7.88 -21.00
CA ILE A 68 -9.43 -9.33 -21.20
C ILE A 68 -10.50 -9.95 -20.28
N GLN A 69 -11.39 -10.74 -20.87
CA GLN A 69 -12.42 -11.48 -20.12
C GLN A 69 -11.80 -12.69 -19.43
N GLY A 70 -11.70 -12.65 -18.09
CA GLY A 70 -11.25 -13.77 -17.26
C GLY A 70 -12.39 -14.67 -16.78
N HIS A 71 -12.02 -15.76 -16.11
CA HIS A 71 -12.93 -16.76 -15.55
C HIS A 71 -14.01 -16.18 -14.64
N TYR A 72 -13.64 -15.21 -13.79
CA TYR A 72 -14.58 -14.56 -12.87
C TYR A 72 -15.63 -13.67 -13.54
N ASN A 73 -15.46 -13.40 -14.83
CA ASN A 73 -16.38 -12.66 -15.69
C ASN A 73 -17.02 -13.57 -16.75
N GLY A 74 -17.05 -14.89 -16.52
CA GLY A 74 -17.67 -15.87 -17.40
C GLY A 74 -16.82 -16.26 -18.63
N GLY A 75 -15.54 -15.88 -18.67
CA GLY A 75 -14.59 -16.32 -19.70
C GLY A 75 -13.88 -17.63 -19.37
N GLU A 76 -12.94 -18.02 -20.23
CA GLU A 76 -11.96 -19.05 -19.90
C GLU A 76 -10.93 -18.51 -18.89
N PHE A 77 -10.34 -19.42 -18.11
CA PHE A 77 -9.31 -19.06 -17.14
C PHE A 77 -8.07 -18.52 -17.84
N ASN A 78 -7.70 -17.28 -17.51
CA ASN A 78 -6.47 -16.66 -17.98
C ASN A 78 -5.50 -16.50 -16.79
N PRO A 79 -4.32 -17.14 -16.81
CA PRO A 79 -3.37 -17.08 -15.69
C PRO A 79 -2.86 -15.66 -15.40
N ASP A 80 -2.84 -14.75 -16.38
CA ASP A 80 -2.40 -13.37 -16.21
C ASP A 80 -3.47 -12.48 -15.55
N VAL A 81 -4.75 -12.79 -15.73
CA VAL A 81 -5.88 -12.01 -15.20
C VAL A 81 -6.41 -12.59 -13.90
N ASP A 82 -6.60 -13.91 -13.88
CA ASP A 82 -7.28 -14.66 -12.80
C ASP A 82 -6.31 -15.29 -11.81
N GLY A 83 -5.05 -15.51 -12.22
CA GLY A 83 -4.03 -16.16 -11.40
C GLY A 83 -3.67 -15.33 -10.17
N PRO A 84 -3.46 -15.94 -8.99
CA PRO A 84 -3.15 -15.22 -7.75
C PRO A 84 -1.82 -14.44 -7.78
N ARG A 85 -0.98 -14.70 -8.80
CA ARG A 85 0.24 -13.94 -9.11
C ARG A 85 0.26 -13.47 -10.57
N GLY A 86 -0.91 -13.40 -11.20
CA GLY A 86 -1.04 -12.97 -12.59
C GLY A 86 -0.59 -11.53 -12.80
N ARG A 87 -0.36 -11.13 -14.05
CA ARG A 87 0.07 -9.77 -14.39
C ARG A 87 -0.89 -8.71 -13.86
N LYS A 88 -2.22 -8.94 -13.91
CA LYS A 88 -3.21 -7.98 -13.39
C LYS A 88 -3.07 -7.76 -11.89
N TYR A 89 -2.74 -8.81 -11.14
CA TYR A 89 -2.38 -8.69 -9.73
C TYR A 89 -1.15 -7.83 -9.54
N GLN A 90 -0.09 -8.12 -10.29
CA GLN A 90 1.21 -7.47 -10.11
C GLN A 90 1.10 -5.98 -10.44
N VAL A 91 0.35 -5.60 -11.46
CA VAL A 91 0.12 -4.19 -11.78
C VAL A 91 -0.71 -3.48 -10.68
N MET A 92 -1.65 -4.19 -10.04
CA MET A 92 -2.56 -3.59 -9.04
C MET A 92 -2.06 -3.63 -7.59
N LYS A 93 -1.48 -4.75 -7.14
CA LYS A 93 -1.02 -4.95 -5.75
C LYS A 93 0.16 -4.09 -5.39
N VAL A 94 0.95 -3.66 -6.36
CA VAL A 94 2.26 -3.09 -6.09
C VAL A 94 2.15 -1.61 -5.67
N GLY A 95 1.21 -1.35 -4.76
CA GLY A 95 0.95 -0.12 -4.05
C GLY A 95 0.59 -0.34 -2.57
N LEU A 96 1.09 -1.41 -1.94
CA LEU A 96 0.79 -1.72 -0.54
C LEU A 96 1.95 -2.43 0.20
N THR A 97 3.21 -2.24 -0.18
CA THR A 97 4.33 -2.87 0.56
C THR A 97 5.56 -1.97 0.61
N VAL A 98 5.72 -1.31 1.75
CA VAL A 98 6.88 -0.49 2.09
C VAL A 98 8.11 -1.40 2.33
N VAL A 99 9.25 -0.93 1.81
CA VAL A 99 10.65 -1.37 2.09
C VAL A 99 11.16 -2.62 1.37
N SER A 100 11.58 -2.45 0.10
CA SER A 100 12.95 -2.74 -0.41
C SER A 100 12.96 -3.10 -1.90
N VAL A 101 13.36 -2.13 -2.73
CA VAL A 101 14.14 -2.26 -3.98
C VAL A 101 13.64 -3.27 -5.05
N ARG A 102 12.82 -2.78 -6.01
CA ARG A 102 13.03 -2.73 -7.50
C ARG A 102 11.70 -2.72 -8.29
N TYR A 103 11.47 -1.61 -9.00
CA TYR A 103 10.79 -1.44 -10.30
C TYR A 103 9.32 -1.82 -10.56
N PHE A 104 8.48 -2.10 -9.55
CA PHE A 104 7.04 -2.27 -9.83
C PHE A 104 6.09 -1.50 -8.87
N ALA A 105 6.63 -0.75 -7.89
CA ALA A 105 6.06 -0.02 -6.72
C ALA A 105 5.15 1.20 -6.97
N ALA A 106 4.45 1.34 -8.11
CA ALA A 106 4.02 2.68 -8.55
C ALA A 106 2.54 3.04 -8.30
N LEU A 107 1.56 2.28 -8.81
CA LEU A 107 0.18 2.81 -8.95
C LEU A 107 -0.53 3.07 -7.62
N GLY A 108 -0.70 2.05 -6.76
CA GLY A 108 -1.40 2.25 -5.50
C GLY A 108 -0.60 3.05 -4.47
N ASP A 109 0.74 2.99 -4.50
CA ASP A 109 1.58 3.73 -3.55
C ASP A 109 1.63 5.23 -3.93
N GLN A 110 1.68 5.56 -5.23
CA GLN A 110 1.64 6.96 -5.67
C GLN A 110 0.24 7.55 -5.65
N LEU A 111 -0.80 6.77 -6.00
CA LEU A 111 -2.19 7.24 -6.00
C LEU A 111 -2.87 7.14 -4.64
N GLY A 112 -2.35 6.32 -3.73
CA GLY A 112 -2.83 6.15 -2.36
C GLY A 112 -2.25 7.17 -1.38
N LEU A 113 -1.41 8.10 -1.84
CA LEU A 113 -0.89 9.16 -0.99
C LEU A 113 -2.02 10.08 -0.53
N PRO A 114 -1.96 10.59 0.73
CA PRO A 114 -2.92 11.57 1.20
C PRO A 114 -2.90 12.80 0.30
N ASN A 115 -4.09 13.32 -0.01
CA ASN A 115 -4.32 14.46 -0.91
C ASN A 115 -4.09 14.21 -2.41
N THR A 116 -3.98 12.94 -2.85
CA THR A 116 -4.00 12.65 -4.29
C THR A 116 -5.35 13.07 -4.88
N PRO A 117 -5.38 13.92 -5.92
CA PRO A 117 -6.61 14.32 -6.58
C PRO A 117 -7.34 13.10 -7.17
N ALA A 118 -8.65 13.03 -6.99
CA ALA A 118 -9.45 11.97 -7.58
C ALA A 118 -9.36 11.95 -9.12
N SER A 119 -9.13 13.11 -9.75
CA SER A 119 -8.87 13.22 -11.19
C SER A 119 -7.71 12.35 -11.65
N ASP A 120 -6.62 12.31 -10.88
CA ASP A 120 -5.40 11.62 -11.25
C ASP A 120 -5.60 10.10 -11.15
N ILE A 121 -6.37 9.68 -10.14
CA ILE A 121 -6.78 8.29 -9.98
C ILE A 121 -7.65 7.86 -11.16
N LEU A 122 -8.66 8.66 -11.53
CA LEU A 122 -9.56 8.37 -12.64
C LEU A 122 -8.85 8.42 -14.00
N GLN A 123 -7.90 9.33 -14.19
CA GLN A 123 -7.12 9.43 -15.42
C GLN A 123 -6.25 8.19 -15.64
N ARG A 124 -5.69 7.62 -14.56
CA ARG A 124 -4.71 6.51 -14.64
C ARG A 124 -5.32 5.12 -14.47
N LEU A 125 -6.42 4.98 -13.74
CA LEU A 125 -7.11 3.68 -13.55
C LEU A 125 -8.40 3.56 -14.35
N GLY A 126 -8.86 4.67 -14.94
CA GLY A 126 -10.13 4.77 -15.63
C GLY A 126 -11.33 4.82 -14.67
N LYS A 127 -12.49 4.41 -15.18
CA LYS A 127 -13.72 4.38 -14.39
C LYS A 127 -13.62 3.34 -13.27
N PRO A 128 -13.99 3.68 -12.03
CA PRO A 128 -14.11 2.69 -10.95
C PRO A 128 -15.24 1.71 -11.26
N ASP A 129 -15.13 0.50 -10.74
CA ASP A 129 -16.20 -0.50 -10.84
C ASP A 129 -17.38 -0.12 -9.96
N GLU A 130 -17.11 0.46 -8.79
CA GLU A 130 -18.12 0.90 -7.83
C GLU A 130 -17.74 2.24 -7.18
N LEU A 131 -18.74 3.09 -6.98
CA LEU A 131 -18.66 4.33 -6.23
C LEU A 131 -19.56 4.18 -5.01
N THR A 132 -18.98 4.16 -3.82
CA THR A 132 -19.75 3.95 -2.59
C THR A 132 -19.37 4.97 -1.51
N PRO A 133 -20.33 5.51 -0.74
CA PRO A 133 -20.02 6.34 0.43
C PRO A 133 -19.47 5.49 1.60
N THR A 134 -19.64 4.16 1.58
CA THR A 134 -19.19 3.25 2.63
C THR A 134 -18.57 1.98 2.04
N LEU A 135 -17.42 1.54 2.57
CA LEU A 135 -16.86 0.23 2.25
C LEU A 135 -17.62 -0.83 3.04
N ASN A 136 -18.62 -1.46 2.40
CA ASN A 136 -19.31 -2.59 3.00
C ASN A 136 -18.38 -3.80 3.04
N ASN A 137 -17.59 -3.90 4.09
CA ASN A 137 -16.88 -5.13 4.46
C ASN A 137 -17.90 -6.19 4.93
N GLY A 138 -18.66 -6.76 4.00
CA GLY A 138 -19.35 -8.04 4.17
C GLY A 138 -20.32 -8.19 5.36
N GLY A 139 -20.91 -7.12 5.90
CA GLY A 139 -21.68 -7.27 7.15
C GLY A 139 -22.75 -6.25 7.46
N GLU A 140 -23.02 -5.24 6.62
CA GLU A 140 -24.14 -4.32 6.89
C GLU A 140 -24.95 -4.11 5.61
N THR A 141 -26.06 -4.85 5.53
CA THR A 141 -27.19 -4.52 4.67
C THR A 141 -27.68 -3.13 5.08
N HIS A 142 -27.29 -2.10 4.34
CA HIS A 142 -28.03 -0.85 4.35
C HIS A 142 -29.40 -1.13 3.72
N VAL A 143 -30.34 -1.54 4.58
CA VAL A 143 -31.77 -1.56 4.28
C VAL A 143 -32.13 -0.17 3.83
N ALA A 144 -32.76 -0.07 2.65
CA ALA A 144 -33.26 1.18 2.12
C ALA A 144 -34.22 1.82 3.15
N MET A 145 -33.77 2.87 3.84
CA MET A 145 -34.66 3.69 4.64
C MET A 145 -35.41 4.59 3.67
N MET A 146 -36.72 4.34 3.50
CA MET A 146 -37.61 5.32 2.90
C MET A 146 -37.64 6.56 3.80
N PRO A 147 -37.35 7.77 3.29
CA PRO A 147 -37.50 8.97 4.09
C PRO A 147 -38.99 9.18 4.38
N GLY A 148 -39.40 8.88 5.62
CA GLY A 148 -40.68 9.36 6.14
C GLY A 148 -40.67 10.89 6.23
N PRO A 149 -41.84 11.55 6.22
CA PRO A 149 -41.92 13.00 6.29
C PRO A 149 -41.29 13.52 7.59
N ALA A 150 -40.22 14.31 7.45
CA ALA A 150 -39.51 14.91 8.58
C ALA A 150 -40.23 16.17 9.08
N ILE A 151 -40.47 16.23 10.39
CA ILE A 151 -40.88 17.43 11.12
C ILE A 151 -39.67 18.38 11.17
N PRO A 152 -39.82 19.69 10.91
CA PRO A 152 -38.70 20.61 10.87
C PRO A 152 -38.13 20.85 12.27
N SER A 153 -37.02 20.19 12.60
CA SER A 153 -36.15 20.60 13.70
C SER A 153 -35.13 21.60 13.16
N THR A 154 -35.31 22.85 13.58
CA THR A 154 -34.39 23.97 13.42
C THR A 154 -33.07 23.70 14.16
N GLU A 155 -32.19 22.88 13.60
CA GLU A 155 -30.75 22.92 13.89
C GLU A 155 -29.99 22.59 12.60
N GLN A 156 -29.37 23.61 12.02
CA GLN A 156 -28.46 23.50 10.88
C GLN A 156 -27.19 22.76 11.31
N GLY A 157 -27.27 21.43 11.36
CA GLY A 157 -26.08 20.59 11.36
C GLY A 157 -25.37 20.73 10.01
N GLN A 158 -24.19 21.34 10.00
CA GLN A 158 -23.29 21.33 8.86
C GLN A 158 -23.12 19.87 8.41
N GLN A 159 -23.70 19.50 7.26
CA GLN A 159 -23.40 18.25 6.59
C GLN A 159 -21.91 18.31 6.22
N GLN A 160 -21.05 17.75 7.07
CA GLN A 160 -19.66 17.51 6.71
C GLN A 160 -19.66 16.72 5.40
N PRO A 161 -18.86 17.12 4.40
CA PRO A 161 -18.74 16.38 3.16
C PRO A 161 -18.40 14.91 3.47
N GLN A 162 -19.35 14.01 3.19
CA GLN A 162 -19.14 12.60 3.44
C GLN A 162 -18.10 12.09 2.42
N PRO A 163 -17.03 11.42 2.86
CA PRO A 163 -16.04 10.88 1.95
C PRO A 163 -16.67 9.80 1.07
N TYR A 164 -16.21 9.67 -0.17
CA TYR A 164 -16.61 8.60 -1.07
C TYR A 164 -15.43 7.71 -1.42
N TYR A 165 -15.72 6.48 -1.82
CA TYR A 165 -14.72 5.47 -2.15
C TYR A 165 -14.82 5.08 -3.62
N LEU A 166 -13.69 5.16 -4.33
CA LEU A 166 -13.52 4.62 -5.68
C LEU A 166 -13.06 3.16 -5.53
N VAL A 167 -13.85 2.19 -5.97
CA VAL A 167 -13.53 0.76 -5.82
C VAL A 167 -13.20 0.15 -7.19
N TYR A 168 -12.09 -0.58 -7.26
CA TYR A 168 -11.58 -1.26 -8.45
C TYR A 168 -11.45 -2.75 -8.15
N TYR A 169 -12.16 -3.58 -8.91
CA TYR A 169 -12.18 -5.03 -8.78
C TYR A 169 -11.09 -5.68 -9.61
N TRP A 170 -10.35 -6.59 -9.00
CA TRP A 170 -9.39 -7.41 -9.72
C TRP A 170 -10.02 -8.70 -10.23
N ARG A 171 -10.52 -9.54 -9.31
CA ARG A 171 -11.18 -10.84 -9.59
C ARG A 171 -12.62 -10.78 -9.10
N ASN A 172 -13.40 -9.89 -9.72
CA ASN A 172 -14.76 -9.58 -9.28
C ASN A 172 -14.75 -9.07 -7.82
N LYS A 173 -15.81 -9.30 -7.03
CA LYS A 173 -15.96 -8.79 -5.66
C LYS A 173 -15.06 -9.45 -4.60
N HIS A 174 -14.14 -10.34 -4.99
CA HIS A 174 -13.28 -11.06 -4.04
C HIS A 174 -12.03 -10.27 -3.64
N ASP A 175 -11.42 -9.56 -4.58
CA ASP A 175 -10.22 -8.77 -4.35
C ASP A 175 -10.40 -7.40 -4.99
N TYR A 176 -10.28 -6.35 -4.18
CA TYR A 176 -10.52 -4.99 -4.61
C TYR A 176 -9.52 -4.01 -4.02
N LEU A 177 -9.22 -2.98 -4.79
CA LEU A 177 -8.48 -1.80 -4.36
C LEU A 177 -9.48 -0.66 -4.20
N TYR A 178 -9.36 0.13 -3.14
CA TYR A 178 -10.21 1.30 -2.94
C TYR A 178 -9.40 2.55 -2.64
N PHE A 179 -9.93 3.69 -3.09
CA PHE A 179 -9.37 5.01 -2.79
C PHE A 179 -10.43 5.85 -2.08
N LYS A 180 -10.10 6.31 -0.88
CA LYS A 180 -10.94 7.25 -0.13
C LYS A 180 -10.69 8.65 -0.66
N VAL A 181 -11.76 9.30 -1.12
CA VAL A 181 -11.73 10.70 -1.53
C VAL A 181 -12.53 11.52 -0.53
N SER A 182 -11.85 12.46 0.13
CA SER A 182 -12.49 13.51 0.93
C SER A 182 -12.81 14.70 0.02
N ILE A 183 -14.05 15.20 0.11
CA ILE A 183 -14.48 16.46 -0.53
C ILE A 183 -14.12 17.62 0.39
#